data_AF-A0A822IYY9-F1
#
_entry.id   AF-A0A822IYY9-F1
#
_cell.length_a   1.000
_cell.length_b   1.000
_cell.length_c   1.000
_cell.angle_alpha   90.00
_cell.angle_beta   90.00
_cell.angle_gamma   90.00
#
_symmetry.space_group_name_H-M   'P 1'
#
loop_
_entity.id
_entity.type
_entity.pdbx_description
1 polymer ?
#
loop_
_entity_poly.entity_id
_entity_poly.type
_entity_poly.pdbx_seq_one_letter_code
_entity_poly.pdbx_strand_id
1 'polypeptide(L)'
;MISPKLASCKKLLFYISGSNKEIAGEAEITSIRLMTISEVVLAYSSNLFLTEEELREYSNGRDSKKMMVFVLSRITRYAEPKSLGHGITMIGEYSSEGEYDSLRGDSN
;
A
#
# COMPACT_ATOMS: atom_id res chain seq x y z
N MET A 1 1.81 11.84 -13.08
CA MET A 1 0.82 12.60 -12.30
C MET A 1 0.09 11.62 -11.40
N ILE A 2 -0.22 12.00 -10.15
CA ILE A 2 -1.01 11.17 -9.23
C ILE A 2 -2.49 11.41 -9.56
N SER A 3 -3.30 10.36 -9.64
CA SER A 3 -4.72 10.51 -9.98
C SER A 3 -5.49 11.21 -8.83
N PRO A 4 -6.53 12.01 -9.13
CA PRO A 4 -7.34 12.64 -8.08
C PRO A 4 -7.98 11.63 -7.13
N LYS A 5 -8.45 10.48 -7.66
CA LYS A 5 -9.04 9.39 -6.88
C LYS A 5 -8.03 8.81 -5.87
N LEU A 6 -6.78 8.62 -6.27
CA LEU A 6 -5.75 8.13 -5.36
C LEU A 6 -5.37 9.18 -4.32
N ALA A 7 -5.29 10.45 -4.73
CA ALA A 7 -4.96 11.55 -3.83
C ALA A 7 -6.02 11.76 -2.73
N SER A 8 -7.28 11.35 -2.96
CA SER A 8 -8.34 11.39 -1.95
C SER A 8 -8.33 10.22 -0.98
N CYS A 9 -7.62 9.12 -1.29
CA CYS A 9 -7.53 7.97 -0.39
C CYS A 9 -6.78 8.32 0.90
N LYS A 10 -7.33 7.90 2.05
CA LYS A 10 -6.75 8.13 3.37
C LYS A 10 -6.15 6.88 4.01
N LYS A 11 -6.55 5.70 3.53
CA LYS A 11 -6.11 4.42 4.07
C LYS A 11 -5.52 3.54 2.98
N LEU A 12 -4.56 2.73 3.37
CA LEU A 12 -4.03 1.61 2.61
C LEU A 12 -4.38 0.32 3.36
N LEU A 13 -4.99 -0.64 2.68
CA LEU A 13 -5.28 -1.96 3.25
C LEU A 13 -4.20 -2.96 2.80
N PHE A 14 -3.68 -3.76 3.73
CA PHE A 14 -2.65 -4.76 3.44
C PHE A 14 -3.30 -6.10 3.08
N TYR A 15 -3.23 -6.45 1.80
CA TYR A 15 -3.72 -7.72 1.27
C TYR A 15 -2.61 -8.78 1.22
N ILE A 16 -2.95 -10.01 1.62
CA ILE A 16 -2.08 -11.18 1.51
C ILE A 16 -2.59 -12.08 0.37
N SER A 17 -1.83 -12.14 -0.72
CA SER A 17 -2.08 -13.00 -1.88
C SER A 17 -1.67 -14.45 -1.59
N GLY A 18 -2.39 -15.11 -0.69
CA GLY A 18 -2.23 -16.52 -0.36
C GLY A 18 -3.48 -17.33 -0.70
N SER A 19 -3.58 -18.55 -0.15
CA SER A 19 -4.77 -19.41 -0.30
C SER A 19 -6.06 -18.73 0.15
N ASN A 20 -5.98 -17.90 1.19
CA ASN A 20 -7.17 -17.36 1.85
C ASN A 20 -7.60 -15.98 1.34
N LYS A 21 -6.72 -15.26 0.63
CA LYS A 21 -6.97 -13.93 0.03
C LYS A 21 -7.59 -12.95 1.03
N GLU A 22 -6.79 -12.51 1.99
CA GLU A 22 -7.26 -11.80 3.18
C GLU A 22 -6.63 -10.41 3.32
N ILE A 23 -7.36 -9.51 3.97
CA ILE A 23 -6.84 -8.23 4.47
C ILE A 23 -6.33 -8.46 5.89
N ALA A 24 -5.02 -8.25 6.08
CA ALA A 24 -4.34 -8.51 7.35
C ALA A 24 -4.20 -7.27 8.24
N GLY A 25 -4.50 -6.09 7.72
CA GLY A 25 -4.39 -4.84 8.44
C GLY A 25 -4.53 -3.62 7.55
N GLU A 26 -4.23 -2.46 8.12
CA GLU A 26 -4.35 -1.17 7.46
C GLU A 26 -3.30 -0.16 7.94
N ALA A 27 -3.14 0.92 7.18
CA ALA A 27 -2.37 2.09 7.58
C ALA A 27 -3.01 3.38 7.05
N GLU A 28 -2.72 4.51 7.68
CA GLU A 28 -3.07 5.83 7.19
C GLU A 28 -2.04 6.32 6.17
N ILE A 29 -2.51 6.82 5.02
CA ILE A 29 -1.68 7.45 4.00
C ILE A 29 -1.44 8.90 4.41
N THR A 30 -0.21 9.22 4.79
CA THR A 30 0.20 10.59 5.17
C THR A 30 0.60 11.42 3.96
N SER A 31 1.25 10.80 2.97
CA SER A 31 1.56 11.45 1.70
C SER A 31 1.79 10.43 0.59
N ILE A 32 1.57 10.87 -0.64
CA ILE A 32 1.87 10.11 -1.86
C ILE A 32 2.80 10.97 -2.71
N ARG A 33 3.95 10.41 -3.10
CA ARG A 33 5.00 11.14 -3.84
C ARG A 33 5.42 10.36 -5.09
N LEU A 34 5.92 11.09 -6.08
CA LEU A 34 6.57 10.51 -7.26
C LEU A 34 8.06 10.82 -7.19
N MET A 35 8.86 9.80 -6.91
CA MET A 35 10.29 9.95 -6.62
C MET A 35 11.11 8.94 -7.42
N THR A 36 12.35 9.27 -7.77
CA THR A 36 13.33 8.32 -8.31
C THR A 36 13.88 7.44 -7.19
N ILE A 37 14.57 6.34 -7.52
CA ILE A 37 15.19 5.47 -6.50
C ILE A 37 16.14 6.28 -5.63
N SER A 38 17.01 7.09 -6.24
CA SER A 38 17.99 7.90 -5.51
C SER A 38 17.32 8.85 -4.53
N GLU A 39 16.21 9.49 -4.92
CA GLU A 39 15.41 10.33 -4.04
C GLU A 39 14.78 9.53 -2.89
N VAL A 40 14.29 8.32 -3.16
CA VAL A 40 13.68 7.43 -2.16
C VAL A 40 14.69 6.95 -1.13
N VAL A 41 15.83 6.44 -1.58
CA VAL A 41 16.92 5.95 -0.72
C VAL A 41 17.41 7.10 0.17
N LEU A 42 17.65 8.28 -0.40
CA LEU A 42 18.10 9.45 0.35
C LEU A 42 17.09 9.91 1.42
N ALA A 43 15.80 9.91 1.09
CA ALA A 43 14.76 10.44 1.98
C ALA A 43 14.30 9.43 3.05
N TYR A 44 14.30 8.13 2.74
CA TYR A 44 13.60 7.15 3.55
C TYR A 44 14.42 5.94 3.97
N SER A 45 15.63 5.68 3.42
CA SER A 45 16.49 4.51 3.69
C SER A 45 15.98 3.49 4.74
N SER A 46 16.09 3.78 6.04
CA SER A 46 15.74 2.86 7.15
C SER A 46 14.24 2.66 7.39
N ASN A 47 13.39 3.48 6.79
CA ASN A 47 11.93 3.44 6.88
C ASN A 47 11.28 2.81 5.63
N LEU A 48 12.08 2.26 4.71
CA LEU A 48 11.58 1.52 3.57
C LEU A 48 11.17 0.10 3.97
N PHE A 49 10.10 -0.38 3.35
CA PHE A 49 9.67 -1.77 3.49
C PHE A 49 10.68 -2.74 2.86
N LEU A 50 11.34 -2.31 1.80
CA LEU A 50 12.40 -3.05 1.11
C LEU A 50 13.76 -2.51 1.54
N THR A 51 14.74 -3.39 1.58
CA THR A 51 16.16 -3.00 1.60
C THR A 51 16.52 -2.23 0.33
N GLU A 52 17.64 -1.49 0.37
CA GLU A 52 18.13 -0.80 -0.83
C GLU A 52 18.43 -1.77 -1.98
N GLU A 53 18.96 -2.95 -1.67
CA GLU A 53 19.25 -3.99 -2.65
C GLU A 53 17.97 -4.50 -3.32
N GLU A 54 16.96 -4.90 -2.54
CA GLU A 54 15.65 -5.33 -3.06
C GLU A 54 14.97 -4.23 -3.89
N LEU A 55 15.10 -2.96 -3.48
CA LEU A 55 14.54 -1.83 -4.22
C LEU A 55 15.23 -1.64 -5.58
N ARG A 56 16.56 -1.82 -5.65
CA ARG A 56 17.34 -1.73 -6.89
C ARG A 56 17.03 -2.90 -7.82
N GLU A 57 16.89 -4.11 -7.29
CA GLU A 57 16.45 -5.27 -8.06
C GLU A 57 15.05 -5.06 -8.64
N TYR A 58 14.12 -4.58 -7.81
CA TYR A 58 12.75 -4.27 -8.24
C TYR A 58 12.71 -3.21 -9.36
N SER A 59 13.60 -2.22 -9.30
CA SER A 59 13.65 -1.19 -10.33
C SER A 59 14.08 -1.74 -11.69
N ASN A 60 14.87 -2.82 -11.69
CA ASN A 60 15.44 -3.44 -12.89
C ASN A 60 16.14 -2.42 -13.80
N GLY A 61 17.00 -1.57 -13.21
CA GLY A 61 17.80 -0.56 -13.90
C GLY A 61 17.03 0.69 -14.33
N ARG A 62 15.78 0.88 -13.88
CA ARG A 62 14.95 2.06 -14.20
C ARG A 62 15.15 3.19 -13.19
N ASP A 63 16.41 3.53 -12.92
CA ASP A 63 16.78 4.41 -11.80
C ASP A 63 16.25 5.84 -11.94
N SER A 64 16.14 6.33 -13.18
CA SER A 64 15.60 7.66 -13.49
C SER A 64 14.07 7.71 -13.54
N LYS A 65 13.38 6.55 -13.54
CA LYS A 65 11.92 6.51 -13.62
C LYS A 65 11.34 6.79 -12.24
N LYS A 66 10.43 7.77 -12.19
CA LYS A 66 9.69 8.06 -10.96
C LYS A 66 8.75 6.90 -10.62
N MET A 67 8.83 6.43 -9.38
CA MET A 67 7.93 5.48 -8.77
C MET A 67 7.02 6.17 -7.77
N MET A 68 5.90 5.52 -7.47
CA MET A 68 4.95 6.00 -6.48
C MET A 68 5.36 5.54 -5.10
N VAL A 69 5.45 6.49 -4.18
CA VAL A 69 5.89 6.27 -2.80
C VAL A 69 4.76 6.65 -1.87
N PHE A 70 4.31 5.69 -1.08
CA PHE A 70 3.32 5.91 -0.02
C PHE A 70 4.05 6.04 1.31
N VAL A 71 3.84 7.17 1.99
CA VAL A 71 4.32 7.35 3.35
C VAL A 71 3.18 7.01 4.29
N LEU A 72 3.38 6.00 5.12
CA LEU A 72 2.33 5.40 5.95
C LEU A 72 2.53 5.75 7.43
N SER A 73 1.43 5.83 8.16
CA SER A 73 1.43 5.94 9.63
C SER A 73 0.29 5.12 10.22
N ARG A 74 0.26 4.99 11.56
CA ARG A 74 -0.78 4.25 12.30
C ARG A 74 -1.04 2.84 11.73
N ILE A 75 0.04 2.12 11.44
CA ILE A 75 -0.04 0.75 10.94
C ILE A 75 -0.73 -0.11 12.00
N THR A 76 -1.84 -0.72 11.63
CA THR A 76 -2.68 -1.54 12.49
C THR A 76 -2.82 -2.92 11.88
N ARG A 77 -2.36 -3.94 12.61
CA ARG A 77 -2.59 -5.35 12.25
C ARG A 77 -3.95 -5.79 12.80
N TYR A 78 -4.73 -6.48 11.98
CA TYR A 78 -5.96 -7.11 12.45
C TYR A 78 -5.64 -8.38 13.23
N ALA A 79 -6.30 -8.55 14.37
CA ALA A 79 -6.18 -9.77 15.18
C ALA A 79 -6.60 -11.01 14.37
N GLU A 80 -7.68 -10.86 13.60
CA GLU A 80 -8.18 -11.85 12.66
C GLU A 80 -8.21 -11.23 11.25
N PRO A 81 -7.41 -11.77 10.29
CA PRO A 81 -7.47 -11.34 8.90
C PRO A 81 -8.89 -11.47 8.32
N LYS A 82 -9.28 -10.53 7.47
CA LYS A 82 -10.62 -10.47 6.88
C LYS A 82 -10.59 -11.02 5.46
N SER A 83 -11.32 -12.10 5.19
CA SER A 83 -11.40 -12.65 3.83
C SER A 83 -12.12 -11.69 2.89
N LEU A 84 -11.54 -11.48 1.71
CA LEU A 84 -12.10 -10.59 0.70
C LEU A 84 -13.06 -11.32 -0.26
N GLY A 85 -13.02 -12.66 -0.31
CA GLY A 85 -13.83 -13.46 -1.22
C GLY A 85 -13.38 -13.43 -2.70
N HIS A 86 -12.58 -12.44 -3.10
CA HIS A 86 -11.94 -12.38 -4.42
C HIS A 86 -10.45 -12.06 -4.33
N GLY A 87 -9.74 -12.19 -5.46
CA GLY A 87 -8.31 -11.88 -5.54
C GLY A 87 -8.08 -10.45 -6.00
N ILE A 88 -7.12 -9.77 -5.37
CA ILE A 88 -6.63 -8.46 -5.81
C ILE A 88 -5.45 -8.64 -6.78
N THR A 89 -5.39 -7.83 -7.83
CA THR A 89 -4.29 -7.83 -8.80
C THR A 89 -3.05 -7.12 -8.25
N MET A 90 -1.89 -7.30 -8.90
CA MET A 90 -0.63 -6.66 -8.47
C MET A 90 -0.67 -5.12 -8.41
N ILE A 91 -1.59 -4.49 -9.14
CA ILE A 91 -1.75 -3.02 -9.12
C ILE A 91 -2.62 -2.52 -7.95
N GLY A 92 -3.20 -3.44 -7.18
CA GLY A 92 -4.16 -3.13 -6.13
C GLY A 92 -5.58 -2.92 -6.63
N GLU A 93 -6.45 -2.52 -5.72
CA GLU A 93 -7.85 -2.20 -5.95
C GLU A 93 -8.26 -1.03 -5.05
N TYR A 94 -9.24 -0.23 -5.49
CA TYR A 94 -9.84 0.80 -4.63
C TYR A 94 -11.03 0.19 -3.91
N SER A 95 -11.07 0.31 -2.59
CA SER A 95 -12.24 -0.01 -1.78
C SER A 95 -13.09 1.24 -1.56
N SER A 96 -14.40 1.09 -1.63
CA SER A 96 -15.40 2.07 -1.21
C SER A 96 -15.53 2.12 0.31
N GLU A 97 -16.15 3.19 0.84
CA GLU A 97 -16.43 3.29 2.28
C GLU A 97 -17.32 2.14 2.76
N GLY A 98 -18.37 1.77 2.02
CA GLY A 98 -19.25 0.67 2.41
C GLY A 98 -18.58 -0.70 2.44
N GLU A 99 -17.65 -0.98 1.51
CA GLU A 99 -16.84 -2.21 1.55
C GLU A 99 -15.87 -2.20 2.75
N TYR A 100 -15.28 -1.04 3.03
CA TYR A 100 -14.40 -0.87 4.17
C TYR A 100 -15.13 -1.07 5.51
N ASP A 101 -16.33 -0.52 5.66
CA ASP A 101 -17.17 -0.68 6.86
C ASP A 101 -17.60 -2.15 7.03
N SER A 102 -17.95 -2.81 5.93
CA SER A 102 -18.26 -4.25 5.93
C SER A 102 -17.07 -5.10 6.41
N LEU A 103 -15.83 -4.71 6.06
CA LEU A 103 -14.62 -5.37 6.55
C LEU A 103 -14.36 -5.13 8.04
N ARG A 104 -14.72 -3.95 8.56
CA ARG A 104 -14.58 -3.62 9.99
C ARG A 104 -15.60 -4.36 10.87
N GLY A 105 -16.68 -4.84 10.28
CA GLY A 105 -17.74 -5.55 11.01
C GLY A 105 -18.76 -4.61 11.66
N ASP A 106 -18.77 -3.33 11.30
CA ASP A 106 -19.81 -2.39 11.71
C ASP A 106 -21.01 -2.55 10.77
N SER A 107 -21.69 -3.69 10.87
CA SER A 107 -23.07 -3.80 10.42
C SER A 107 -23.95 -3.20 11.52
N ASN A 108 -24.33 -1.94 11.31
CA ASN A 108 -25.47 -1.22 11.92
C ASN A 108 -25.95 -1.67 13.32
#